data_AF-A0A7C6G7U3-F1
#
_entry.id   AF-A0A7C6G7U3-F1
#
_cell.length_a   1.000
_cell.length_b   1.000
_cell.length_c   1.000
_cell.angle_alpha   90.00
_cell.angle_beta   90.00
_cell.angle_gamma   90.00
#
_symmetry.space_group_name_H-M   'P 1'
#
loop_
_entity.id
_entity.type
_entity.pdbx_description
1 polymer ?
#
loop_
_entity_poly.entity_id
_entity_poly.type
_entity_poly.pdbx_seq_one_letter_code
_entity_poly.pdbx_strand_id
1 'polypeptide(L)'
;GAVPWYQGIEYFMMLRRLGKPAWMLQYNNEEHNLTQRRNSKDLSIRLQQFFDHYLKDEPAPVWMTRGVPAREKGKTWGYEVD
;
A
#
# COMPACT_ATOMS: atom_id res chain seq x y z
N GLY A 1 -2.52 19.67 3.45
CA GLY A 1 -3.50 18.56 3.27
C GLY A 1 -4.58 18.54 4.34
N ALA A 2 -5.83 18.22 3.97
CA ALA A 2 -7.01 18.31 4.86
C ALA A 2 -7.03 17.28 6.00
N VAL A 3 -6.26 16.20 5.89
CA VAL A 3 -6.16 15.13 6.91
C VAL A 3 -4.69 14.96 7.32
N PRO A 4 -4.37 15.00 8.63
CA PRO A 4 -3.00 14.83 9.11
C PRO A 4 -2.43 13.43 8.87
N TRP A 5 -1.19 13.38 8.37
CA TRP A 5 -0.50 12.14 8.01
C TRP A 5 -0.34 11.13 9.16
N TYR A 6 -0.08 11.60 10.37
CA TYR A 6 0.16 10.73 11.54
C TYR A 6 -1.05 9.89 11.94
N GLN A 7 -2.28 10.30 11.60
CA GLN A 7 -3.49 9.52 11.90
C GLN A 7 -3.46 8.13 11.25
N GLY A 8 -2.97 8.04 10.01
CA GLY A 8 -2.80 6.76 9.32
C GLY A 8 -1.75 5.86 9.97
N ILE A 9 -0.66 6.46 10.46
CA ILE A 9 0.41 5.74 11.16
C ILE A 9 -0.08 5.18 12.48
N GLU A 10 -0.79 5.97 13.28
CA GLU A 10 -1.33 5.56 14.58
C GLU A 10 -2.27 4.36 14.44
N TYR A 11 -3.21 4.42 13.48
CA TYR A 11 -4.13 3.32 13.22
C TYR A 11 -3.41 2.06 12.71
N PHE A 12 -2.51 2.20 11.73
CA PHE A 12 -1.71 1.09 11.22
C PHE A 12 -0.86 0.44 12.32
N MET A 13 -0.22 1.24 13.18
CA MET A 13 0.59 0.74 14.29
C MET A 13 -0.25 -0.03 15.31
N MET A 14 -1.49 0.41 15.59
CA MET A 14 -2.40 -0.34 16.46
C MET A 14 -2.76 -1.71 15.85
N LEU A 15 -3.16 -1.75 14.57
CA LEU A 15 -3.46 -3.00 13.87
C LEU A 15 -2.28 -3.97 13.88
N ARG A 16 -1.07 -3.45 13.62
CA ARG A 16 0.18 -4.21 13.66
C ARG A 16 0.46 -4.80 15.04
N ARG A 17 0.28 -4.00 16.11
CA ARG A 17 0.44 -4.47 17.51
C ARG A 17 -0.55 -5.56 17.87
N LEU A 18 -1.76 -5.52 17.31
CA LEU A 18 -2.79 -6.53 17.48
C LEU A 18 -2.62 -7.76 16.57
N GLY A 19 -1.55 -7.83 15.78
CA GLY A 19 -1.31 -8.93 14.84
C GLY A 19 -2.35 -9.00 13.71
N LYS A 20 -3.05 -7.90 13.42
CA LYS A 20 -4.03 -7.85 12.33
C LYS A 20 -3.31 -7.63 11.00
N PRO A 21 -3.65 -8.40 9.94
CA PRO A 21 -3.18 -8.12 8.59
C PRO A 21 -3.57 -6.70 8.21
N ALA A 22 -2.59 -5.86 7.88
CA ALA A 22 -2.80 -4.48 7.51
C ALA A 22 -1.66 -4.02 6.61
N TRP A 23 -1.97 -3.08 5.71
CA TRP A 23 -1.02 -2.48 4.79
C TRP A 23 -1.12 -0.96 4.87
N MET A 24 0.03 -0.29 4.82
CA MET A 24 0.12 1.16 4.77
C MET A 24 0.84 1.57 3.49
N LEU A 25 0.14 2.30 2.63
CA LEU A 25 0.71 2.85 1.40
C LEU A 25 1.14 4.29 1.66
N GLN A 26 2.44 4.56 1.48
CA GLN A 26 3.00 5.89 1.71
C GLN A 26 3.67 6.43 0.45
N TYR A 27 3.13 7.53 -0.06
CA TYR A 27 3.68 8.26 -1.20
C TYR A 27 4.48 9.47 -0.70
N ASN A 28 5.78 9.48 -0.99
CA ASN A 28 6.65 10.57 -0.55
C ASN A 28 6.41 11.80 -1.44
N ASN A 29 6.44 12.99 -0.84
CA ASN A 29 6.25 14.27 -1.53
C ASN A 29 4.88 14.41 -2.21
N GLU A 30 3.87 13.75 -1.67
CA GLU A 30 2.44 13.95 -1.99
C GLU A 30 1.72 14.42 -0.73
N GLU A 31 0.61 15.14 -0.91
CA GLU A 31 -0.22 15.59 0.21
C GLU A 31 -1.51 14.77 0.32
N HIS A 32 -2.65 15.44 0.51
CA HIS A 32 -3.96 14.81 0.70
C HIS A 32 -4.47 14.10 -0.57
N ASN A 33 -4.05 14.59 -1.74
CA ASN A 33 -4.36 13.99 -3.04
C ASN A 33 -3.07 13.62 -3.75
N LEU A 34 -3.10 12.53 -4.51
CA LEU A 34 -2.00 12.12 -5.39
C LEU A 34 -2.02 12.95 -6.66
N THR A 35 -0.98 13.73 -6.89
CA THR A 35 -0.82 14.60 -8.06
C THR A 35 0.09 14.00 -9.12
N GLN A 36 1.08 13.20 -8.70
CA GLN A 36 1.99 12.54 -9.63
C GLN A 36 1.30 11.33 -10.23
N ARG A 37 1.15 11.32 -11.56
CA ARG A 37 0.51 10.23 -12.32
C ARG A 37 1.04 8.83 -11.96
N ARG A 38 2.34 8.71 -11.66
CA ARG A 38 2.95 7.44 -11.22
C ARG A 38 2.33 6.90 -9.92
N ASN A 39 2.07 7.79 -8.95
CA ASN A 39 1.52 7.43 -7.66
C ASN A 39 0.03 7.10 -7.79
N SER A 40 -0.71 7.87 -8.59
CA SER A 40 -2.12 7.57 -8.89
C SER A 40 -2.28 6.19 -9.52
N LYS A 41 -1.40 5.84 -10.48
CA LYS A 41 -1.41 4.51 -11.12
C LYS A 41 -1.05 3.40 -10.13
N ASP A 42 -0.02 3.58 -9.29
CA ASP A 42 0.34 2.62 -8.25
C ASP A 42 -0.82 2.36 -7.29
N LEU A 43 -1.50 3.43 -6.82
CA LEU A 43 -2.66 3.30 -5.94
C LEU A 43 -3.79 2.51 -6.61
N SER A 44 -4.12 2.81 -7.87
CA SER A 44 -5.16 2.09 -8.62
C SER A 44 -4.83 0.61 -8.76
N ILE A 45 -3.57 0.26 -9.07
CA ILE A 45 -3.14 -1.14 -9.20
C ILE A 45 -3.25 -1.86 -7.85
N ARG A 46 -2.73 -1.27 -6.77
CA ARG A 46 -2.78 -1.88 -5.44
C ARG A 46 -4.20 -2.06 -4.93
N LEU A 47 -5.08 -1.10 -5.19
CA LEU A 47 -6.50 -1.21 -4.83
C LEU A 47 -7.17 -2.37 -5.58
N GLN A 48 -6.91 -2.47 -6.90
CA GLN A 48 -7.42 -3.55 -7.73
C GLN A 48 -6.93 -4.92 -7.22
N GLN A 49 -5.62 -5.08 -7.04
CA GLN A 49 -5.02 -6.34 -6.57
C GLN A 49 -5.49 -6.74 -5.17
N PHE A 50 -5.68 -5.77 -4.27
CA PHE A 50 -6.23 -6.03 -2.94
C PHE A 50 -7.62 -6.65 -3.02
N PHE A 51 -8.50 -6.08 -3.85
CA PHE A 51 -9.84 -6.62 -4.03
C PHE A 51 -9.87 -7.89 -4.87
N ASP A 52 -8.99 -8.05 -5.86
CA ASP A 52 -8.87 -9.31 -6.61
C ASP A 52 -8.50 -10.46 -5.66
N HIS A 53 -7.56 -10.23 -4.75
CA HIS A 53 -7.21 -11.23 -3.76
C HIS A 53 -8.36 -11.56 -2.79
N TYR A 54 -9.02 -10.54 -2.23
CA TYR A 54 -10.02 -10.76 -1.18
C TYR A 54 -11.43 -11.04 -1.67
N LEU A 55 -11.77 -10.68 -2.91
CA LEU A 55 -13.14 -10.78 -3.45
C LEU A 55 -13.25 -11.72 -4.66
N LYS A 56 -12.14 -12.10 -5.29
CA LYS A 56 -12.12 -13.00 -6.44
C LYS A 56 -11.23 -14.23 -6.26
N ASP A 57 -10.65 -14.42 -5.07
CA ASP A 57 -9.72 -15.49 -4.75
C ASP A 57 -8.48 -15.53 -5.67
N GLU A 58 -8.08 -14.39 -6.27
CA GLU A 58 -6.83 -14.31 -7.01
C GLU A 58 -5.62 -14.41 -6.04
N PRO A 59 -4.47 -14.93 -6.47
CA PRO A 59 -3.34 -15.06 -5.56
C PRO A 59 -2.77 -13.68 -5.19
N ALA A 60 -2.27 -13.56 -3.97
CA ALA A 60 -1.82 -12.27 -3.43
C ALA A 60 -0.55 -11.78 -4.15
N PRO A 61 -0.44 -10.48 -4.45
CA PRO A 61 0.80 -9.91 -4.98
C PRO A 61 1.90 -9.88 -3.91
N VAL A 62 3.17 -9.89 -4.34
CA VAL A 62 4.37 -9.87 -3.48
C VAL A 62 4.36 -8.70 -2.48
N TRP A 63 3.85 -7.53 -2.88
CA TRP A 63 3.76 -6.39 -1.97
C TRP A 63 2.81 -6.63 -0.79
N MET A 64 1.83 -7.53 -0.91
CA MET A 64 0.92 -7.89 0.18
C MET A 64 1.52 -8.91 1.12
N THR A 65 2.28 -9.88 0.60
CA THR A 65 2.82 -11.01 1.38
C THR A 65 4.16 -10.69 2.04
N ARG A 66 5.08 -10.07 1.29
CA ARG A 66 6.47 -9.80 1.72
C ARG A 66 6.74 -8.31 1.93
N GLY A 67 5.91 -7.45 1.34
CA GLY A 67 6.13 -6.01 1.31
C GLY A 67 7.24 -5.60 0.33
N VAL A 68 7.42 -4.30 0.14
CA VAL A 68 8.53 -3.73 -0.65
C VAL A 68 9.52 -3.08 0.31
N PRO A 69 10.75 -3.62 0.47
CA PRO A 69 11.76 -3.02 1.33
C PRO A 69 12.07 -1.58 0.93
N ALA A 70 12.36 -0.72 1.91
CA ALA A 70 12.65 0.70 1.64
C ALA A 70 13.80 0.93 0.65
N ARG A 71 14.80 0.02 0.63
CA ARG A 71 15.95 0.04 -0.30
C ARG A 71 15.57 -0.30 -1.76
N GLU A 72 14.42 -0.93 -1.94
CA GLU A 72 13.88 -1.35 -3.23
C GLU A 72 12.74 -0.43 -3.70
N LYS A 73 12.31 0.55 -2.88
CA LYS A 73 11.29 1.53 -3.22
C LYS A 73 11.70 2.31 -4.47
N GLY A 74 10.88 2.23 -5.53
CA GLY A 74 11.14 2.87 -6.83
C GLY A 74 12.00 2.04 -7.79
N LYS A 75 12.52 0.89 -7.36
CA LYS A 75 13.18 -0.11 -8.22
C LYS A 75 12.23 -1.24 -8.58
N THR A 76 11.48 -1.72 -7.60
CA THR A 76 10.36 -2.65 -7.78
C THR A 76 9.11 -2.12 -7.09
N TRP A 77 7.97 -2.58 -7.58
CA TRP A 77 6.66 -2.28 -7.03
C TRP A 77 6.01 -3.48 -6.31
N GLY A 78 6.52 -4.69 -6.55
CA GLY A 78 6.01 -5.94 -5.98
C GLY A 78 4.64 -6.35 -6.53
N TYR A 79 4.33 -6.01 -7.79
CA TYR A 79 3.02 -6.30 -8.40
C TYR A 79 2.87 -7.74 -8.86
N GLU A 80 3.99 -8.43 -9.07
CA GLU A 80 4.04 -9.84 -9.36
C GLU A 80 3.36 -10.67 -8.27
N VAL A 81 2.82 -11.80 -8.68
CA VAL A 81 2.08 -12.73 -7.82
C VAL A 81 3.03 -13.74 -7.20
N ASP A 82 2.79 -14.10 -5.94
CA ASP A 82 3.54 -15.13 -5.20
C ASP A 82 3.10 -16.56 -5.52
#